data_AF-A0A2T4D9T6-F1
#
_entry.id   AF-A0A2T4D9T6-F1
#
_cell.length_a   1.000
_cell.length_b   1.000
_cell.length_c   1.000
_cell.angle_alpha   90.00
_cell.angle_beta   90.00
_cell.angle_gamma   90.00
#
_symmetry.space_group_name_H-M   'P 1'
#
loop_
_entity.id
_entity.type
_entity.pdbx_description
1 polymer ?
#
loop_
_entity_poly.entity_id
_entity_poly.type
_entity_poly.pdbx_seq_one_letter_code
_entity_poly.pdbx_strand_id
1 'polypeptide(L)'
;ARLDLHRMTVEQSRREVFRFIGDCVRYGLRSVIILHGKGERNPDGIAQLKSYLAKWLPELDDVLAFHSAQKHHGGTGAVYVMVRKSDRDKQHNRELHGSR
;
A
#
# COMPACT_ATOMS: atom_id res chain seq x y z
N ALA A 1 -8.11 -5.40 0.23
CA ALA A 1 -7.10 -6.27 0.87
C ALA A 1 -6.33 -5.48 1.93
N ARG A 2 -5.67 -6.18 2.86
CA ARG A 2 -4.85 -5.56 3.92
C ARG A 2 -3.49 -6.25 4.03
N LEU A 3 -2.44 -5.49 4.27
CA LEU A 3 -1.13 -5.99 4.67
C LEU A 3 -0.85 -5.56 6.11
N ASP A 4 -0.40 -6.49 6.94
CA ASP A 4 -0.04 -6.23 8.33
C ASP A 4 1.47 -6.39 8.51
N LEU A 5 2.14 -5.29 8.89
CA LEU A 5 3.58 -5.23 9.10
C LEU A 5 3.95 -5.26 10.58
N HIS A 6 2.98 -5.42 11.49
CA HIS A 6 3.30 -5.49 12.92
C HIS A 6 4.29 -6.63 13.17
N ARG A 7 5.33 -6.32 13.95
CA ARG A 7 6.40 -7.26 14.36
C ARG A 7 7.33 -7.72 13.23
N MET A 8 7.22 -7.17 12.03
CA MET A 8 8.21 -7.39 10.98
C MET A 8 9.40 -6.45 11.16
N THR A 9 10.60 -6.93 10.79
CA THR A 9 11.75 -6.04 10.63
C THR A 9 11.56 -5.15 9.41
N VAL A 10 12.29 -4.04 9.33
CA VAL A 10 12.26 -3.12 8.17
C VAL A 10 12.53 -3.88 6.85
N GLU A 11 13.49 -4.79 6.84
CA GLU A 11 13.83 -5.59 5.66
C GLU A 11 12.69 -6.52 5.26
N GLN A 12 12.08 -7.22 6.22
CA GLN A 12 10.90 -8.06 5.96
C GLN A 12 9.76 -7.22 5.40
N SER A 13 9.46 -6.10 6.04
CA SER A 13 8.41 -5.18 5.60
C SER A 13 8.63 -4.67 4.18
N ARG A 14 9.88 -4.35 3.80
CA ARG A 14 10.19 -3.90 2.43
C ARG A 14 9.81 -4.96 1.39
N ARG A 15 10.21 -6.22 1.63
CA ARG A 15 9.89 -7.33 0.71
C ARG A 15 8.40 -7.58 0.63
N GLU A 16 7.71 -7.57 1.77
CA GLU A 16 6.27 -7.84 1.83
C GLU A 16 5.44 -6.71 1.20
N VAL A 17 5.83 -5.45 1.37
CA VAL A 17 5.19 -4.31 0.70
C VAL A 17 5.32 -4.42 -0.82
N PHE A 18 6.52 -4.71 -1.32
CA PHE A 18 6.74 -4.89 -2.76
C PHE A 18 5.88 -6.01 -3.35
N ARG A 19 5.90 -7.19 -2.70
CA ARG A 19 5.08 -8.34 -3.11
C ARG A 19 3.59 -8.01 -3.07
N PHE A 20 3.12 -7.41 -1.97
CA PHE A 20 1.72 -7.08 -1.77
C PHE A 20 1.19 -6.13 -2.85
N ILE A 21 1.94 -5.09 -3.23
CA ILE A 21 1.53 -4.18 -4.30
C ILE A 21 1.46 -4.91 -5.65
N GLY A 22 2.45 -5.75 -5.97
CA GLY A 22 2.43 -6.57 -7.19
C GLY A 22 1.22 -7.52 -7.24
N ASP A 23 0.89 -8.17 -6.12
CA ASP A 23 -0.30 -9.01 -6.02
C ASP A 23 -1.58 -8.18 -6.19
N CYS A 24 -1.65 -6.97 -5.63
CA CYS A 24 -2.80 -6.07 -5.81
C CYS A 24 -3.03 -5.74 -7.28
N VAL A 25 -1.97 -5.46 -8.05
CA VAL A 25 -2.07 -5.24 -9.49
C VAL A 25 -2.57 -6.50 -10.19
N ARG A 26 -1.98 -7.67 -9.88
CA ARG A 26 -2.34 -8.95 -10.48
C ARG A 26 -3.81 -9.33 -10.26
N TYR A 27 -4.34 -9.05 -9.06
CA TYR A 27 -5.73 -9.32 -8.69
C TYR A 27 -6.69 -8.16 -9.00
N GLY A 28 -6.23 -7.09 -9.64
CA GLY A 28 -7.07 -5.94 -10.01
C GLY A 28 -7.57 -5.11 -8.81
N LEU A 29 -6.92 -5.21 -7.65
CA LEU A 29 -7.26 -4.44 -6.46
C LEU A 29 -6.83 -2.98 -6.64
N ARG A 30 -7.75 -2.04 -6.37
CA ARG A 30 -7.56 -0.61 -6.66
C ARG A 30 -7.26 0.24 -5.44
N SER A 31 -7.71 -0.21 -4.27
CA SER A 31 -7.51 0.46 -2.99
C SER A 31 -7.25 -0.59 -1.93
N VAL A 32 -6.15 -0.41 -1.21
CA VAL A 32 -5.71 -1.33 -0.16
C VAL A 32 -5.22 -0.56 1.05
N ILE A 33 -5.05 -1.26 2.17
CA ILE A 33 -4.55 -0.68 3.41
C ILE A 33 -3.32 -1.43 3.90
N ILE A 34 -2.31 -0.69 4.36
CA ILE A 34 -1.10 -1.24 4.98
C ILE A 34 -1.09 -0.77 6.44
N LEU A 35 -1.07 -1.74 7.36
CA LEU A 35 -0.99 -1.52 8.80
C LEU A 35 0.48 -1.58 9.20
N HIS A 36 1.06 -0.45 9.56
CA HIS A 36 2.48 -0.34 9.97
C HIS A 36 2.66 -0.14 11.48
N GLY A 37 1.56 0.07 12.20
CA GLY A 37 1.55 0.31 13.64
C GLY A 37 2.03 1.70 14.01
N LYS A 38 1.82 2.08 15.27
CA LYS A 38 2.12 3.42 15.79
C LYS A 38 3.52 3.56 16.41
N GLY A 39 4.32 2.50 16.40
CA GLY A 39 5.64 2.50 17.04
C GLY A 39 5.61 2.30 18.57
N GLU A 40 4.46 1.97 19.17
CA GLU A 40 4.25 1.82 20.62
C GLU A 40 5.15 0.76 21.30
N ARG A 41 5.77 -0.14 20.52
CA ARG A 41 6.69 -1.16 21.02
C ARG A 41 8.18 -0.80 20.87
N ASN A 42 8.48 0.34 20.25
CA ASN A 42 9.84 0.85 20.16
C ASN A 42 10.13 1.66 21.44
N PRO A 43 11.21 1.37 22.20
CA PRO A 43 11.56 2.13 23.42
C PRO A 43 11.65 3.64 23.19
N ASP A 44 12.05 4.04 21.98
CA ASP A 44 12.16 5.45 21.58
C ASP A 44 10.85 6.05 21.02
N GLY A 45 9.78 5.25 20.93
CA GLY A 45 8.48 5.66 20.36
C GLY A 45 8.50 5.95 18.86
N ILE A 46 9.60 5.63 18.15
CA ILE A 46 9.78 5.98 16.74
C ILE A 46 9.04 4.99 15.84
N ALA A 47 8.03 5.47 15.11
CA ALA A 47 7.31 4.73 14.08
C ALA A 47 8.13 4.59 12.79
N GLN A 48 9.21 3.81 12.83
CA GLN A 48 10.17 3.70 11.72
C GLN A 48 9.49 3.28 10.40
N LEU A 49 8.56 2.32 10.45
CA LEU A 49 7.87 1.82 9.26
C LEU A 49 7.02 2.88 8.56
N LYS A 50 6.50 3.88 9.28
CA LYS A 50 5.78 5.00 8.65
C LYS A 50 6.70 5.77 7.70
N SER A 51 7.89 6.13 8.17
CA SER A 51 8.88 6.87 7.39
C SER A 51 9.40 6.06 6.21
N TYR A 52 9.61 4.76 6.41
CA TYR A 52 10.01 3.86 5.32
C TYR A 52 8.93 3.69 4.26
N LEU A 53 7.66 3.53 4.64
CA LEU A 53 6.56 3.48 3.66
C LEU A 53 6.44 4.77 2.86
N ALA A 54 6.59 5.93 3.50
CA ALA A 54 6.61 7.22 2.82
C ALA A 54 7.77 7.34 1.80
N LYS A 55 8.87 6.61 1.99
CA LYS A 55 9.97 6.53 1.04
C LYS A 55 9.73 5.50 -0.07
N TRP A 56 9.28 4.29 0.28
CA TRP A 56 9.17 3.18 -0.67
C TRP A 56 7.97 3.30 -1.60
N LEU A 57 6.81 3.75 -1.12
CA LEU A 57 5.60 3.78 -1.93
C LEU A 57 5.72 4.68 -3.18
N PRO A 58 6.35 5.87 -3.12
CA PRO A 58 6.63 6.67 -4.31
C PRO A 58 7.57 6.01 -5.33
N GLU A 59 8.43 5.08 -4.92
CA GLU A 59 9.37 4.38 -5.80
C GLU A 59 8.71 3.25 -6.60
N LEU A 60 7.43 2.92 -6.31
CA LEU A 60 6.68 1.86 -6.99
C LEU A 60 5.75 2.47 -8.05
N ASP A 61 6.02 2.22 -9.34
CA ASP A 61 5.23 2.75 -10.47
C ASP A 61 3.73 2.36 -10.45
N ASP A 62 3.42 1.28 -9.75
CA ASP A 62 2.07 0.75 -9.54
C ASP A 62 1.28 1.50 -8.46
N VAL A 63 1.94 2.32 -7.64
CA VAL A 63 1.29 3.15 -6.63
C VAL A 63 0.95 4.51 -7.23
N LEU A 64 -0.34 4.89 -7.18
CA LEU A 64 -0.82 6.18 -7.67
C LEU A 64 -0.87 7.25 -6.58
N ALA A 65 -1.25 6.85 -5.37
CA ALA A 65 -1.36 7.74 -4.22
C ALA A 65 -1.39 6.93 -2.92
N PHE A 66 -1.04 7.57 -1.80
CA PHE A 66 -1.23 7.00 -0.48
C PHE A 66 -1.49 8.10 0.55
N HIS A 67 -2.19 7.75 1.63
CA HIS A 67 -2.50 8.69 2.70
C HIS A 67 -2.74 7.94 4.02
N SER A 68 -2.53 8.61 5.16
CA SER A 68 -2.91 8.04 6.46
C SER A 68 -4.38 7.62 6.48
N ALA A 69 -4.64 6.46 7.08
CA ALA A 69 -5.97 5.91 7.17
C ALA A 69 -6.86 6.74 8.11
N GLN A 70 -8.17 6.57 7.99
CA GLN A 70 -9.11 7.17 8.94
C GLN A 70 -8.98 6.50 10.31
N LYS A 71 -9.42 7.20 11.38
CA LYS A 71 -9.29 6.72 12.77
C LYS A 71 -9.84 5.30 12.97
N HIS A 72 -11.01 4.99 12.39
CA HIS A 72 -11.64 3.67 12.53
C HIS A 72 -10.93 2.55 11.73
N HIS A 73 -10.02 2.90 10.82
CA HIS A 73 -9.18 1.94 10.07
C HIS A 73 -7.71 1.95 10.53
N GLY A 74 -7.42 2.47 11.73
CA GLY A 74 -6.08 2.45 12.33
C GLY A 74 -5.39 3.82 12.40
N GLY A 75 -5.99 4.86 11.81
CA GLY A 75 -5.50 6.23 11.91
C GLY A 75 -4.05 6.38 11.46
N THR A 76 -3.23 6.99 12.31
CA THR A 76 -1.78 7.20 12.06
C THR A 76 -0.95 5.92 12.05
N GLY A 77 -1.51 4.76 12.40
CA GLY A 77 -0.84 3.45 12.35
C GLY A 77 -1.11 2.67 11.06
N ALA A 78 -1.82 3.26 10.11
CA ALA A 78 -2.13 2.64 8.83
C ALA A 78 -2.17 3.67 7.69
N VAL A 79 -1.98 3.19 6.46
CA VAL A 79 -2.06 4.00 5.24
C VAL A 79 -2.95 3.32 4.21
N TYR A 80 -3.83 4.10 3.56
CA TYR A 80 -4.46 3.68 2.32
C TYR A 80 -3.48 3.86 1.17
N VAL A 81 -3.54 2.94 0.21
CA VAL A 81 -2.74 2.97 -1.01
C VAL A 81 -3.67 2.75 -2.19
N MET A 82 -3.63 3.68 -3.15
CA MET A 82 -4.30 3.59 -4.43
C MET A 82 -3.36 2.94 -5.44
N VAL A 83 -3.82 1.86 -6.07
CA VAL A 83 -3.03 1.05 -6.98
C VAL A 83 -3.53 1.22 -8.41
N ARG A 84 -2.58 1.27 -9.35
CA ARG A 84 -2.83 1.36 -10.79
C ARG A 84 -3.61 0.15 -11.27
N LYS A 85 -4.47 0.35 -12.28
CA LYS A 85 -5.09 -0.78 -13.00
C LYS A 85 -4.00 -1.60 -13.72
N SER A 86 -4.19 -2.91 -13.79
CA SER A 86 -3.37 -3.74 -14.68
C SER A 86 -3.56 -3.32 -16.13
N ASP A 87 -2.57 -3.55 -16.99
CA ASP A 87 -2.66 -3.16 -18.41
C ASP A 87 -3.78 -3.91 -19.14
N ARG A 88 -4.02 -5.18 -18.75
CA ARG A 88 -5.15 -5.95 -19.25
C ARG A 88 -6.48 -5.27 -18.92
N ASP A 89 -6.66 -4.81 -17.68
CA ASP A 89 -7.91 -4.15 -17.28
C ASP A 89 -8.04 -2.76 -17.91
N LYS A 90 -6.94 -2.07 -18.21
CA LYS A 90 -6.96 -0.83 -19.00
C LYS A 90 -7.42 -1.10 -20.44
N GLN A 91 -6.84 -2.10 -21.10
CA GLN A 91 -7.21 -2.49 -22.47
C GLN A 91 -8.68 -2.88 -22.56
N HIS A 92 -9.15 -3.75 -21.65
CA HIS A 92 -10.54 -4.16 -21.61
C HIS A 92 -11.51 -2.97 -21.44
N ASN A 93 -11.20 -2.04 -20.53
CA ASN A 93 -12.02 -0.83 -20.37
C ASN A 93 -12.01 0.06 -21.64
N ARG A 94 -10.89 0.13 -22.35
CA ARG A 94 -10.76 0.88 -23.60
C ARG A 94 -11.58 0.23 -24.73
N GLU A 95 -11.60 -1.09 -24.83
CA GLU A 95 -12.43 -1.82 -25.80
C GLU A 95 -13.93 -1.60 -25.53
N LEU A 96 -14.35 -1.64 -24.26
CA LEU A 96 -15.76 -1.47 -23.89
C LEU A 96 -16.29 -0.04 -24.05
N HIS A 97 -15.44 0.98 -23.85
CA HIS A 97 -15.88 2.36 -23.73
C HIS A 97 -15.22 3.34 -24.70
N GLY A 98 -14.20 2.92 -25.45
CA GLY A 98 -13.42 3.80 -26.33
C GLY A 98 -14.08 4.18 -27.65
N SER A 99 -15.20 3.55 -27.99
CA SER A 99 -15.97 3.81 -29.22
C SER A 99 -17.23 4.66 -28.99
N ARG A 100 -17.37 5.28 -27.82
CA ARG A 100 -18.40 6.28 -27.52
C ARG A 100 -17.81 7.68 -27.59
#